data_AF-A0A2J0M9R7-F1
#
_entry.id   AF-A0A2J0M9R7-F1
#
_cell.length_a   1.000
_cell.length_b   1.000
_cell.length_c   1.000
_cell.angle_alpha   90.00
_cell.angle_beta   90.00
_cell.angle_gamma   90.00
#
_symmetry.space_group_name_H-M   'P 1'
#
loop_
_entity.id
_entity.type
_entity.pdbx_description
1 polymer ?
#
loop_
_entity_poly.entity_id
_entity_poly.type
_entity_poly.pdbx_seq_one_letter_code
_entity_poly.pdbx_strand_id
1 'polypeptide(L)' 'MGSSFWVNIGWIFLIEGKLIVEAKAVYDINNFHMAQVLSYLKTFDKKLGLILNFSKAKLQIKRVVFNL' A
#
# COMPACT_ATOMS: atom_id res chain seq x y z
N MET A 1 -13.65 -5.43 10.93
CA MET A 1 -13.78 -6.37 9.81
C MET A 1 -12.91 -5.84 8.67
N GLY A 2 -11.66 -6.30 8.58
CA GLY A 2 -10.73 -5.88 7.53
C GLY A 2 -11.09 -6.62 6.25
N SER A 3 -11.89 -6.00 5.38
CA SER A 3 -12.25 -6.57 4.10
C SER A 3 -11.07 -6.42 3.14
N SER A 4 -10.41 -7.53 2.84
CA SER A 4 -9.56 -7.65 1.65
C SER A 4 -10.46 -7.52 0.43
N PHE A 5 -10.28 -6.44 -0.35
CA PHE A 5 -11.12 -6.17 -1.52
C PHE A 5 -10.42 -6.59 -2.80
N TRP A 6 -11.13 -7.37 -3.60
CA TRP A 6 -10.68 -7.85 -4.91
C TRP A 6 -11.28 -6.98 -6.01
N VAL A 7 -10.52 -5.98 -6.43
CA VAL A 7 -10.64 -5.39 -7.77
C VAL A 7 -9.31 -5.70 -8.46
N ASN A 8 -9.33 -5.95 -9.78
CA ASN A 8 -8.26 -6.49 -10.66
C ASN A 8 -6.88 -5.78 -10.63
N ILE A 9 -6.31 -5.50 -9.45
CA ILE A 9 -5.19 -4.58 -9.27
C ILE A 9 -4.20 -5.03 -8.17
N GLY A 10 -4.53 -5.97 -7.26
CA GLY A 10 -3.56 -6.59 -6.32
C GLY A 10 -4.09 -6.80 -4.88
N TRP A 11 -3.33 -7.54 -4.06
CA TRP A 11 -3.65 -7.82 -2.65
C TRP A 11 -3.28 -6.62 -1.77
N ILE A 12 -4.25 -5.73 -1.51
CA ILE A 12 -4.11 -4.62 -0.56
C ILE A 12 -5.11 -4.74 0.60
N PHE A 13 -4.77 -4.13 1.73
CA PHE A 13 -5.66 -4.00 2.88
C PHE A 13 -6.14 -2.57 3.02
N LEU A 14 -7.45 -2.38 3.18
CA LEU A 14 -8.04 -1.10 3.56
C LEU A 14 -8.38 -1.15 5.05
N ILE A 15 -7.63 -0.40 5.86
CA ILE A 15 -7.80 -0.36 7.31
C ILE A 15 -8.74 0.78 7.66
N GLU A 16 -9.84 0.45 8.34
CA GLU A 16 -10.86 1.39 8.83
C GLU A 16 -11.39 2.36 7.75
N GLY A 17 -11.36 1.96 6.47
CA GLY A 17 -11.77 2.82 5.37
C GLY A 17 -10.90 4.07 5.15
N LYS A 18 -9.71 4.15 5.77
CA LYS A 18 -8.86 5.37 5.80
C LYS A 18 -7.44 5.14 5.29
N LEU A 19 -6.88 3.97 5.56
CA LEU A 19 -5.47 3.68 5.33
C LEU A 19 -5.31 2.48 4.39
N ILE A 20 -4.55 2.67 3.30
CA ILE A 20 -4.16 1.56 2.43
C ILE A 20 -2.86 0.94 2.95
N VAL A 21 -2.81 -0.38 3.04
CA VAL A 21 -1.60 -1.12 3.40
C VAL A 21 -1.32 -2.18 2.32
N GLU A 22 -0.12 -2.15 1.77
CA GLU A 22 0.35 -3.12 0.79
C GLU A 22 1.58 -3.85 1.32
N ALA A 23 1.48 -5.18 1.42
CA ALA A 23 2.56 -6.04 1.86
C ALA A 23 3.39 -6.54 0.66
N LYS A 24 4.72 -6.55 0.78
CA LYS A 24 5.64 -6.97 -0.28
C LYS A 24 6.77 -7.84 0.28
N ALA A 25 7.27 -8.75 -0.56
CA ALA A 25 8.52 -9.48 -0.35
C ALA A 25 9.47 -9.20 -1.52
N VAL A 26 10.06 -8.01 -1.53
CA VAL A 26 10.91 -7.51 -2.64
C VAL A 26 12.29 -7.11 -2.12
N TYR A 27 13.33 -7.11 -2.96
CA TYR A 27 14.68 -6.76 -2.51
C TYR A 27 14.74 -5.35 -1.90
N ASP A 28 14.13 -4.36 -2.56
CA ASP A 28 13.96 -2.99 -2.05
C ASP A 28 12.66 -2.35 -2.55
N ILE A 29 12.15 -1.37 -1.80
CA ILE A 29 11.00 -0.54 -2.21
C ILE A 29 11.50 0.50 -3.22
N ASN A 30 10.89 0.54 -4.42
CA ASN A 30 11.25 1.47 -5.49
C ASN A 30 10.05 2.31 -5.95
N ASN A 31 10.27 3.17 -6.95
CA ASN A 31 9.24 4.06 -7.48
C ASN A 31 8.05 3.33 -8.11
N PHE A 32 8.24 2.14 -8.66
CA PHE A 32 7.14 1.34 -9.21
C PHE A 32 6.16 0.93 -8.10
N HIS A 33 6.67 0.48 -6.96
CA HIS A 33 5.82 0.15 -5.80
C HIS A 33 5.08 1.38 -5.26
N MET A 34 5.72 2.55 -5.25
CA MET A 34 5.04 3.78 -4.84
C MET A 34 3.95 4.21 -5.83
N ALA A 35 4.19 4.10 -7.13
CA ALA A 35 3.20 4.42 -8.16
C ALA A 35 1.97 3.51 -8.08
N GLN A 36 2.17 2.23 -7.74
CA GLN A 36 1.10 1.28 -7.47
C GLN A 36 0.23 1.73 -6.28
N VAL A 37 0.83 2.06 -5.14
CA VAL A 37 0.08 2.59 -3.98
C VAL A 37 -0.62 3.91 -4.29
N LEU A 38 0.03 4.83 -4.99
CA LEU A 38 -0.59 6.09 -5.42
C LEU A 38 -1.84 5.86 -6.29
N SER A 39 -1.79 4.84 -7.16
CA SER A 39 -2.94 4.46 -7.98
C SER A 39 -4.10 3.99 -7.10
N TYR A 40 -3.84 3.17 -6.08
CA TYR A 40 -4.87 2.78 -5.11
C TYR A 40 -5.42 3.96 -4.32
N LEU A 41 -4.55 4.84 -3.81
CA LEU A 41 -4.98 6.03 -3.07
C LEU A 41 -5.96 6.87 -3.90
N LYS A 42 -5.66 7.05 -5.19
CA LYS A 42 -6.56 7.73 -6.13
C LYS A 42 -7.87 6.96 -6.36
N THR A 43 -7.81 5.65 -6.61
CA THR A 43 -8.99 4.82 -6.89
C THR A 43 -9.96 4.75 -5.71
N PHE A 44 -9.44 4.68 -4.49
CA PHE A 44 -10.26 4.53 -3.28
C PHE A 44 -10.57 5.85 -2.57
N ASP A 45 -10.19 6.99 -3.15
CA ASP A 45 -10.28 8.31 -2.52
C ASP A 45 -9.70 8.31 -1.09
N LYS A 46 -8.42 7.92 -1.00
CA LYS A 46 -7.64 7.87 0.23
C LYS A 46 -6.40 8.73 0.10
N LYS A 47 -5.93 9.24 1.24
CA LYS A 47 -4.77 10.16 1.29
C LYS A 47 -3.48 9.49 1.75
N LEU A 48 -3.57 8.36 2.46
CA LEU A 48 -2.44 7.75 3.14
C LEU A 48 -2.34 6.26 2.84
N GLY A 49 -1.13 5.84 2.45
CA GLY A 49 -0.78 4.44 2.22
C GLY A 49 0.53 4.05 2.90
N LEU A 50 0.67 2.77 3.24
CA LEU A 50 1.91 2.16 3.72
C LEU A 50 2.30 0.98 2.84
N ILE A 51 3.56 0.94 2.42
CA ILE A 51 4.19 -0.26 1.86
C ILE A 51 4.98 -0.92 2.98
N LEU A 52 4.69 -2.19 3.24
CA LEU A 52 5.35 -3.02 4.24
C LEU A 52 6.17 -4.09 3.51
N ASN A 53 7.49 -3.91 3.44
CA ASN A 53 8.37 -4.91 2.83
C ASN A 53 9.01 -5.79 3.90
N PHE A 54 8.63 -7.07 3.89
CA PHE A 54 9.03 -8.08 4.87
C PHE A 54 10.08 -9.08 4.35
N SER A 55 10.72 -8.79 3.22
CA SER A 55 11.78 -9.65 2.65
C SER A 55 13.11 -9.63 3.41
N LYS A 56 13.30 -8.65 4.29
CA LYS A 56 14.52 -8.46 5.10
C LYS A 56 14.22 -8.83 6.56
N ALA A 57 15.27 -9.07 7.34
CA ALA A 57 15.15 -9.35 8.78
C ALA A 57 14.45 -8.23 9.56
N LYS A 58 14.56 -6.97 9.09
CA LYS A 58 13.81 -5.84 9.62
C LYS A 58 12.73 -5.42 8.64
N LEU A 59 11.52 -5.20 9.14
CA LEU A 59 10.42 -4.68 8.35
C LEU A 59 10.78 -3.28 7.81
N GLN A 60 10.77 -3.15 6.50
CA GLN A 60 10.89 -1.84 5.85
C GLN A 60 9.49 -1.25 5.68
N ILE A 61 9.31 -0.02 6.13
CA ILE A 61 8.04 0.70 6.06
C ILE A 61 8.24 1.94 5.20
N LYS A 62 7.44 2.10 4.14
CA LYS A 62 7.40 3.31 3.33
C LYS A 62 6.03 3.95 3.40
N ARG A 63 5.99 5.21 3.83
CA ARG A 63 4.79 6.05 3.80
C ARG A 63 4.61 6.67 2.41
N VAL A 64 3.40 6.58 1.87
CA VAL A 64 2.98 7.17 0.61
C VAL A 64 1.79 8.08 0.87
N VAL A 65 1.83 9.28 0.30
CA VAL A 65 0.83 10.33 0.55
C VAL A 65 0.32 10.87 -0.78
N PHE A 66 -0.99 10.99 -0.91
CA PHE A 66 -1.66 11.54 -2.09
C PHE A 66 -2.46 12.78 -1.71
N ASN A 67 -2.15 13.92 -2.35
CA ASN A 67 -2.89 15.19 -2.33
C ASN A 67 -3.29 15.67 -0.91
N LEU A 68 -2.29 16.12 -0.12
CA LEU A 68 -2.54 16.72 1.20
C LEU A 68 -3.20 18.09 1.10
#